data_AF-A0A957S625-F1
#
_entry.id   AF-A0A957S625-F1
#
_cell.length_a   1.000
_cell.length_b   1.000
_cell.length_c   1.000
_cell.angle_alpha   90.00
_cell.angle_beta   90.00
_cell.angle_gamma   90.00
#
_symmetry.space_group_name_H-M   'P 1'
#
loop_
_entity.id
_entity.type
_entity.pdbx_description
1 polymer ?
#
loop_
_entity_poly.entity_id
_entity_poly.type
_entity_poly.pdbx_seq_one_letter_code
_entity_poly.pdbx_strand_id
1 'polypeptide(L)'
;MSKRYSPKFKFQVVLEALSAAKSSGSIAKAYGVHPNTLSNWRQTVIDKGPELFAKDNTVADYEKRLADMERLLGKKEVEIALSPALRAGACVKNFLGQRR
;
A
#
# COMPACT_ATOMS: atom_id res chain seq x y z
N MET A 1 -10.03 -0.91 -27.77
CA MET A 1 -8.80 -0.82 -26.93
C MET A 1 -8.84 0.45 -26.11
N SER A 2 -8.64 0.39 -24.79
CA SER A 2 -8.54 1.59 -23.95
C SER A 2 -7.24 2.34 -24.25
N LYS A 3 -7.34 3.59 -24.71
CA LYS A 3 -6.17 4.45 -24.89
C LYS A 3 -5.53 4.70 -23.52
N ARG A 4 -4.28 4.27 -23.33
CA ARG A 4 -3.55 4.47 -22.06
C ARG A 4 -2.95 5.87 -22.06
N TYR A 5 -3.29 6.64 -21.04
CA TYR A 5 -2.75 7.98 -20.80
C TYR A 5 -1.82 7.95 -19.59
N SER A 6 -0.70 8.66 -19.67
CA SER A 6 0.22 8.78 -18.53
C SER A 6 -0.45 9.58 -17.40
N PRO A 7 -0.09 9.33 -16.12
CA PRO A 7 -0.62 10.08 -14.99
C PRO A 7 -0.40 11.60 -15.13
N LYS A 8 0.80 11.99 -15.57
CA LYS A 8 1.17 13.40 -15.82
C LYS A 8 0.25 14.05 -16.86
N PHE A 9 -0.03 13.36 -17.96
CA PHE A 9 -0.92 13.86 -19.00
C PHE A 9 -2.35 14.03 -18.48
N LYS A 10 -2.89 13.03 -17.77
CA LYS A 10 -4.23 13.12 -17.17
C LYS A 10 -4.35 14.34 -16.26
N PHE A 11 -3.35 14.55 -15.39
CA PHE A 11 -3.34 15.67 -14.45
C PHE A 11 -3.28 17.02 -15.17
N GLN A 12 -2.41 17.18 -16.18
CA GLN A 12 -2.30 18.42 -16.95
C GLN A 12 -3.62 18.78 -17.66
N VAL A 13 -4.25 17.81 -18.33
CA VAL A 13 -5.52 18.05 -19.05
C VAL A 13 -6.65 18.38 -18.08
N VAL A 14 -6.70 17.72 -16.92
CA VAL A 14 -7.68 18.03 -15.86
C VAL A 14 -7.46 19.43 -15.29
N LEU A 15 -6.21 19.82 -15.03
CA LEU A 15 -5.87 21.12 -14.48
C LEU A 15 -6.29 22.26 -15.42
N GLU A 16 -6.05 22.11 -16.72
CA GLU A 16 -6.54 23.07 -17.73
C GLU A 16 -8.07 23.08 -17.80
N ALA A 17 -8.72 21.92 -17.68
CA ALA A 17 -10.17 21.78 -17.67
C ALA A 17 -10.86 22.29 -16.39
N LEU A 18 -10.10 22.57 -15.33
CA LEU A 18 -10.56 23.23 -14.11
C LEU A 18 -10.26 24.73 -14.12
N SER A 19 -9.16 25.14 -14.75
CA SER A 19 -8.69 26.54 -14.81
C SER A 19 -9.38 27.36 -15.91
N ALA A 20 -9.68 26.75 -17.05
CA ALA A 20 -10.21 27.48 -18.19
C ALA A 20 -11.70 27.80 -18.03
N ALA A 21 -12.09 29.03 -18.38
CA ALA A 21 -13.49 29.41 -18.61
C ALA A 21 -14.12 28.72 -19.85
N LYS A 22 -13.36 27.88 -20.56
CA LYS A 22 -13.81 27.14 -21.74
C LYS A 22 -14.51 25.84 -21.33
N SER A 23 -15.57 25.49 -22.06
CA SER A 23 -16.28 24.22 -21.87
C SER A 23 -15.34 23.03 -22.02
N SER A 24 -15.49 22.05 -21.15
CA SER A 24 -14.69 20.83 -21.16
C SER A 24 -14.75 20.03 -22.45
N GLY A 25 -15.82 20.16 -23.23
CA GLY A 25 -15.90 19.56 -24.55
C GLY A 25 -14.84 20.13 -25.51
N SER A 26 -14.53 21.43 -25.40
CA SER A 26 -13.51 22.08 -26.22
C SER A 26 -12.11 21.58 -25.86
N ILE A 27 -11.81 21.45 -24.57
CA ILE A 27 -10.51 20.97 -24.06
C ILE A 27 -10.33 19.50 -24.38
N ALA A 28 -11.37 18.68 -24.20
CA ALA A 28 -11.36 17.28 -24.60
C ALA A 28 -11.02 17.13 -26.10
N LYS A 29 -11.64 17.96 -26.96
CA LYS A 29 -11.35 17.97 -28.40
C LYS A 29 -9.92 18.42 -28.72
N ALA A 30 -9.41 19.46 -28.05
CA ALA A 30 -8.05 19.96 -28.24
C ALA A 30 -6.98 18.91 -27.93
N TYR A 31 -7.20 18.11 -26.87
CA TYR A 31 -6.27 17.06 -26.44
C TYR A 31 -6.57 15.67 -27.04
N GLY A 32 -7.56 15.54 -27.91
CA GLY A 32 -7.97 14.26 -28.50
C GLY A 32 -8.47 13.24 -27.47
N VAL A 33 -9.09 13.73 -26.39
CA VAL A 33 -9.69 12.95 -25.31
C VAL A 33 -11.21 12.96 -25.48
N HIS A 34 -11.88 11.85 -25.20
CA HIS A 34 -13.34 11.82 -25.21
C HIS A 34 -13.92 12.65 -24.05
N PRO A 35 -14.97 13.48 -24.25
CA PRO A 35 -15.54 14.32 -23.20
C PRO A 35 -15.88 13.58 -21.90
N ASN A 36 -16.49 12.39 -22.00
CA ASN A 36 -16.79 11.56 -20.82
C ASN A 36 -15.54 11.14 -20.05
N THR A 37 -14.44 10.84 -20.74
CA THR A 37 -13.17 10.48 -20.10
C THR A 37 -12.60 11.65 -19.31
N LEU A 38 -12.67 12.87 -19.86
CA LEU A 38 -12.23 14.08 -19.18
C LEU A 38 -13.11 14.41 -17.96
N SER A 39 -14.43 14.21 -18.08
CA SER A 39 -15.35 14.36 -16.94
C SER A 39 -15.03 13.37 -15.82
N ASN A 40 -14.78 12.11 -16.14
CA ASN A 40 -14.39 11.09 -15.15
C ASN A 40 -13.09 11.45 -14.42
N TRP A 41 -12.08 11.94 -15.16
CA TRP A 41 -10.82 12.36 -14.54
C TRP A 41 -10.99 13.59 -13.65
N ARG A 42 -11.82 14.56 -14.05
CA ARG A 42 -12.15 15.70 -13.21
C ARG A 42 -12.83 15.29 -11.92
N GLN A 43 -13.82 14.41 -12.00
CA GLN A 43 -14.49 13.86 -10.82
C GLN A 43 -13.47 13.17 -9.89
N THR A 44 -12.58 12.36 -10.47
CA THR A 44 -11.53 11.68 -9.70
C THR A 44 -10.61 12.66 -8.95
N VAL A 45 -10.23 13.77 -9.59
CA VAL A 45 -9.38 14.79 -8.96
C VAL A 45 -10.14 15.59 -7.90
N ILE A 46 -11.44 15.81 -8.07
CA ILE A 46 -12.27 16.48 -7.04
C ILE A 46 -12.46 15.55 -5.83
N ASP A 47 -12.74 14.27 -6.06
CA ASP A 47 -13.03 13.30 -4.99
C ASP A 47 -11.77 12.91 -4.22
N LYS A 48 -10.67 12.62 -4.93
CA LYS A 48 -9.39 12.19 -4.33
C LYS A 48 -8.42 13.34 -4.08
N GLY A 49 -8.70 14.52 -4.60
CA GLY A 49 -7.88 15.71 -4.39
C GLY A 49 -7.68 16.03 -2.91
N PRO A 50 -8.72 16.03 -2.07
CA PRO A 50 -8.60 16.23 -0.63
C PRO A 50 -7.66 15.21 0.04
N GLU A 51 -7.66 13.95 -0.40
CA GLU A 51 -6.78 12.90 0.13
C GLU A 51 -5.29 13.22 -0.11
N LEU A 52 -4.95 13.92 -1.20
CA LEU A 52 -3.57 14.35 -1.48
C LEU A 52 -3.05 15.38 -0.46
N PHE A 53 -3.94 16.10 0.20
CA PHE A 53 -3.60 17.07 1.25
C PHE A 53 -3.81 16.50 2.66
N ALA A 54 -4.42 15.31 2.79
CA ALA A 54 -4.49 14.62 4.05
C ALA A 54 -3.06 14.20 4.47
N LYS A 55 -2.75 14.33 5.76
CA LYS A 55 -1.48 13.80 6.29
C LYS A 55 -1.46 12.30 6.06
N ASP A 56 -0.58 11.88 5.15
CA ASP A 56 -0.44 10.48 4.79
C ASP A 56 0.34 9.74 5.90
N ASN A 57 -0.38 9.20 6.88
CA ASN A 57 0.21 8.35 7.91
C ASN A 57 0.38 6.89 7.42
N THR A 58 0.05 6.61 6.16
CA THR A 58 0.09 5.22 5.65
C THR A 58 1.48 4.61 5.79
N VAL A 59 2.54 5.35 5.47
CA VAL A 59 3.93 4.87 5.62
C VAL A 59 4.23 4.55 7.08
N ALA A 60 3.87 5.44 8.02
CA ALA A 60 4.09 5.22 9.45
C ALA A 60 3.26 4.04 10.00
N ASP A 61 2.03 3.84 9.51
CA ASP A 61 1.19 2.70 9.85
C ASP A 61 1.76 1.38 9.29
N TYR A 62 2.32 1.42 8.08
CA TYR A 62 3.00 0.26 7.48
C TYR A 62 4.28 -0.08 8.23
N GLU A 63 5.10 0.92 8.58
CA GLU A 63 6.31 0.74 9.40
C GLU A 63 5.98 0.13 10.76
N LYS A 64 4.93 0.62 11.43
CA LYS A 64 4.45 0.06 12.70
C LYS A 64 4.03 -1.40 12.56
N ARG A 65 3.24 -1.72 11.52
CA ARG A 65 2.84 -3.11 11.24
C ARG A 65 4.04 -4.00 10.94
N LEU A 66 5.02 -3.50 10.20
CA LEU A 66 6.24 -4.25 9.89
C LEU A 66 7.01 -4.57 11.17
N ALA A 67 7.22 -3.57 12.04
CA ALA A 67 7.89 -3.76 13.33
C ALA A 67 7.16 -4.76 14.25
N ASP A 68 5.82 -4.70 14.28
CA ASP A 68 5.01 -5.67 15.03
C ASP A 68 5.18 -7.10 14.48
N MET A 69 5.20 -7.26 13.15
CA MET A 69 5.43 -8.54 12.50
C MET A 69 6.84 -9.08 12.75
N GLU A 70 7.87 -8.26 12.62
CA GLU A 70 9.26 -8.62 12.93
C GLU A 70 9.42 -9.11 14.38
N ARG A 71 8.77 -8.42 15.32
CA ARG A 71 8.76 -8.83 16.73
C ARG A 71 8.09 -10.18 16.94
N LEU A 72 6.98 -10.45 16.25
CA LEU A 72 6.28 -11.73 16.35
C LEU A 72 7.10 -12.86 15.75
N LEU A 73 7.76 -12.62 14.62
CA LEU A 73 8.69 -13.57 14.00
C LEU A 73 9.82 -13.92 14.95
N GLY A 74 10.49 -12.92 15.54
CA GLY A 74 11.57 -13.17 16.51
C GLY A 74 11.11 -13.98 17.74
N LYS A 75 9.92 -13.72 18.28
CA LYS A 75 9.34 -14.54 19.37
C LYS A 75 9.17 -16.00 18.95
N LYS A 76 8.69 -16.23 17.73
CA LYS A 76 8.44 -17.58 17.19
C LYS A 76 9.75 -18.31 16.88
N GLU A 77 10.76 -17.62 16.38
CA GLU A 77 12.10 -18.18 16.17
C GLU A 77 12.72 -18.69 17.47
N VAL A 78 12.63 -17.90 18.55
CA VAL A 78 13.12 -18.31 19.88
C VAL A 78 12.35 -19.52 20.42
N GLU A 79 11.02 -19.52 20.29
CA GLU A 79 10.17 -20.65 20.71
C GLU A 79 10.54 -21.94 19.97
N ILE A 80 10.74 -21.86 18.65
CA ILE A 80 11.14 -22.98 17.81
C ILE A 80 12.55 -23.45 18.17
N ALA A 81 13.49 -22.55 18.43
CA ALA A 81 14.86 -22.90 18.82
C ALA A 81 14.93 -23.55 20.22
N LEU A 82 14.08 -23.10 21.15
CA LEU A 82 14.05 -23.61 22.53
C LEU A 82 13.35 -24.98 22.65
N SER A 83 12.33 -25.24 21.83
CA SER A 83 11.59 -26.52 21.82
C SER A 83 12.47 -27.79 21.69
N PRO A 84 13.38 -27.91 20.72
CA PRO A 84 14.29 -29.05 20.62
C PRO A 84 15.30 -29.10 21.78
N ALA A 85 15.77 -27.96 22.28
CA ALA A 85 16.67 -27.91 23.44
C ALA A 85 16.00 -28.41 24.73
N LEU A 86 14.72 -28.05 24.95
CA LEU A 86 13.91 -28.56 26.06
C LEU A 86 13.66 -30.06 25.94
N ARG A 87 13.36 -30.56 24.73
CA ARG A 87 13.19 -32.00 24.46
C ARG A 87 14.49 -32.78 24.71
N ALA A 88 15.63 -32.27 24.28
CA ALA A 88 16.93 -32.89 24.51
C ALA A 88 17.28 -32.94 26.01
N GLY A 89 17.05 -31.84 26.75
CA GLY A 89 17.27 -31.78 28.19
C GLY A 89 16.37 -32.72 29.01
N ALA A 90 15.13 -32.95 28.57
CA ALA A 90 14.23 -33.92 29.19
C ALA A 90 14.68 -35.38 28.96
N CYS A 91 15.23 -35.68 27.77
CA CYS A 91 15.74 -37.02 27.44
C CYS A 91 16.97 -37.40 28.30
N VAL A 92 17.89 -36.45 28.52
CA VAL A 92 19.10 -36.67 29.36
C VAL A 92 18.74 -36.93 30.82
N LYS A 93 17.73 -36.25 31.37
CA LYS A 93 17.27 -36.47 32.76
C LYS A 93 16.67 -37.86 32.97
N ASN A 94 15.88 -38.36 32.00
CA ASN A 94 15.35 -39.73 32.07
C ASN A 94 16.46 -40.79 31.96
N PHE A 95 17.49 -40.55 31.15
CA PHE A 95 18.60 -41.51 30.97
C PHE A 95 19.54 -41.60 32.18
N LEU A 96 19.71 -40.51 32.94
CA LEU A 96 20.50 -40.50 34.18
C LEU A 96 19.70 -40.97 35.41
N GLY A 97 18.37 -40.98 35.35
CA GLY A 97 17.48 -41.44 36.42
C GLY A 97 17.16 -42.95 36.41
N GLN A 98 17.45 -43.67 35.33
CA GLN A 98 17.19 -45.12 35.19
C GLN A 98 18.43 -46.00 35.38
N ARG A 99 19.58 -45.42 35.75
CA ARG A 99 20.83 -46.16 36.01
C ARG A 99 21.05 -46.40 37.51
N ARG A 100 20.01 -46.87 38.22
CA ARG A 100 20.11 -47.40 39.58
C ARG A 100 19.18 -48.60 39.74
#